data_AF-A0A8K0Q671-F1
#
_entry.id   AF-A0A8K0Q671-F1
#
_cell.length_a   1.000
_cell.length_b   1.000
_cell.length_c   1.000
_cell.angle_alpha   90.00
_cell.angle_beta   90.00
_cell.angle_gamma   90.00
#
_symmetry.space_group_name_H-M   'P 1'
#
loop_
_entity.id
_entity.type
_entity.pdbx_description
1 polymer ?
#
loop_
_entity_poly.entity_id
_entity_poly.type
_entity_poly.pdbx_seq_one_letter_code
_entity_poly.pdbx_strand_id
1 'polypeptide(L)'
;MACNNYTHTPLPHFSATALIDLIGNLSETCPHDLVDGIGVKETVANEIFQGENSFFANFLGRWSPYAVAVIFSRLIDFKLPLLQLISELPRPQLFTGWWTQAFAVLHLIGDPIDSLSSYLFTLATCMIVLKRTKETMVDGERVEAESEPGEAGEVEQRIERRCRLIALVYLTYASNGHPKTMENLIRCEAENPAGFEAAALALAADRGSNFWAVGVAIFGFLMAVVLKYVYIDADTFDVTNPQHIDIWSLSSSMTMVHIIPNVLLASIISVQQSPHTAKRFLEQFEEGLHGREAGNYRNDVPTDWARWDLNRQISNGAIPNWRPDRQYPNLSREHNAPTTSWRRLLDVVAFLIVTIGSAGAIWLAAAVPPQGINCRTVIKLIMVSIYIVKYAMQLLVNRLGAPSIPMKMKMYVTGTMDALSVLSFAFIIFSTQAGILNRPGCYRQCKGDSECGVYPASVTWEVVQRRLRGLYPGILFGFLGMQILVCAGLLYVFRDARKFRWSYTWTGTAIRLVLLVICILEWNVKVHVAK
;
A
#
# COMPACT_ATOMS: atom_id res chain seq x y z
N MET A 1 -37.43 24.05 37.08
CA MET A 1 -37.69 23.13 38.21
C MET A 1 -38.37 21.83 37.80
N ALA A 2 -39.17 21.76 36.71
CA ALA A 2 -39.78 20.49 36.26
C ALA A 2 -38.80 19.47 35.63
N CYS A 3 -37.73 19.90 34.93
CA CYS A 3 -36.73 18.97 34.38
C CYS A 3 -35.78 18.35 35.44
N ASN A 4 -35.80 18.79 36.70
CA ASN A 4 -34.92 18.26 37.76
C ASN A 4 -35.45 16.96 38.41
N ASN A 5 -36.69 16.55 38.13
CA ASN A 5 -37.30 15.36 38.74
C ASN A 5 -37.27 14.12 37.83
N TYR A 6 -36.67 14.20 36.64
CA TYR A 6 -36.37 13.00 35.87
C TYR A 6 -35.16 12.31 36.53
N THR A 7 -35.42 11.27 37.32
CA THR A 7 -34.39 10.40 37.88
C THR A 7 -33.73 9.64 36.75
N HIS A 8 -32.70 10.22 36.16
CA HIS A 8 -31.84 9.54 35.21
C HIS A 8 -31.17 8.36 35.91
N THR A 9 -31.50 7.13 35.50
CA THR A 9 -30.51 6.06 35.57
C THR A 9 -29.41 6.44 34.58
N PRO A 10 -28.20 6.83 35.04
CA PRO A 10 -27.13 7.21 34.13
C PRO A 10 -26.84 6.04 33.19
N LEU A 11 -26.81 6.33 31.89
CA LEU A 11 -26.50 5.31 30.91
C LEU A 11 -24.98 5.07 30.91
N PRO A 12 -24.53 3.82 31.08
CA PRO A 12 -23.09 3.52 31.17
C PRO A 12 -22.33 3.74 29.85
N HIS A 13 -23.05 3.91 28.73
CA HIS A 13 -22.48 4.08 27.40
C HIS A 13 -23.23 5.14 26.58
N PHE A 14 -22.49 5.95 25.81
CA PHE A 14 -23.08 6.81 24.79
C PHE A 14 -23.59 5.95 23.62
N SER A 15 -24.90 5.94 23.38
CA SER A 15 -25.50 5.39 22.17
C SER A 15 -26.33 6.45 21.45
N ALA A 16 -26.36 6.38 20.11
CA ALA A 16 -27.18 7.30 19.32
C ALA A 16 -28.68 7.14 19.65
N THR A 17 -29.13 5.92 19.93
CA THR A 17 -30.50 5.62 20.35
C THR A 17 -30.83 6.25 21.70
N ALA A 18 -29.94 6.12 22.69
CA ALA A 18 -30.09 6.77 23.98
C ALA A 18 -30.17 8.29 23.86
N LEU A 19 -29.36 8.88 22.97
CA LEU A 19 -29.41 10.31 22.69
C LEU A 19 -30.71 10.70 21.99
N ILE A 20 -31.22 9.89 21.05
CA ILE A 20 -32.50 10.12 20.37
C ILE A 20 -33.68 10.01 21.34
N ASP A 21 -33.73 8.95 22.16
CA ASP A 21 -34.78 8.73 23.17
C ASP A 21 -34.76 9.85 24.22
N LEU A 22 -33.57 10.24 24.65
CA LEU A 22 -33.37 11.39 25.52
C LEU A 22 -33.85 12.68 24.88
N ILE A 23 -33.58 12.91 23.61
CA ILE A 23 -34.00 14.12 22.90
C ILE A 23 -35.50 14.14 22.67
N GLY A 24 -36.11 13.00 22.35
CA GLY A 24 -37.56 12.83 22.31
C GLY A 24 -38.16 13.21 23.65
N ASN A 25 -37.68 12.58 24.73
CA ASN A 25 -38.15 12.85 26.09
C ASN A 25 -37.94 14.32 26.49
N LEU A 26 -36.77 14.91 26.23
CA LEU A 26 -36.48 16.31 26.53
C LEU A 26 -37.33 17.27 25.70
N SER A 27 -37.63 16.95 24.43
CA SER A 27 -38.49 17.77 23.58
C SER A 27 -39.95 17.78 24.05
N GLU A 28 -40.39 16.70 24.70
CA GLU A 28 -41.73 16.58 25.28
C GLU A 28 -41.84 17.22 26.68
N THR A 29 -40.74 17.32 27.43
CA THR A 29 -40.77 17.67 28.87
C THR A 29 -40.05 18.97 29.24
N CYS A 30 -39.14 19.50 28.43
CA CYS A 30 -38.36 20.70 28.74
C CYS A 30 -38.70 21.88 27.81
N PRO A 31 -38.53 23.13 28.30
CA PRO A 31 -38.82 24.32 27.50
C PRO A 31 -37.85 24.46 26.31
N HIS A 32 -38.37 25.06 25.22
CA HIS A 32 -37.71 25.11 23.90
C HIS A 32 -36.31 25.74 23.90
N ASP A 33 -35.96 26.54 24.92
CA ASP A 33 -34.66 27.18 25.12
C ASP A 33 -33.53 26.21 25.54
N LEU A 34 -33.87 25.00 25.96
CA LEU A 34 -32.93 23.90 26.24
C LEU A 34 -32.78 22.93 25.05
N VAL A 35 -33.78 22.92 24.16
CA VAL A 35 -33.86 22.08 22.96
C VAL A 35 -34.10 23.01 21.77
N ASP A 36 -33.07 23.79 21.40
CA ASP A 36 -33.17 24.65 20.23
C ASP A 36 -33.25 23.78 18.96
N GLY A 37 -34.46 23.71 18.40
CA GLY A 37 -34.72 23.29 17.02
C GLY A 37 -34.16 21.93 16.58
N ILE A 38 -34.01 20.93 17.47
CA ILE A 38 -33.58 19.49 17.29
C ILE A 38 -32.22 19.14 17.94
N GLY A 39 -31.48 20.06 18.55
CA GLY A 39 -30.17 19.79 19.21
C GLY A 39 -30.19 19.87 20.74
N VAL A 40 -29.26 19.18 21.42
CA VAL A 40 -29.00 19.35 22.86
C VAL A 40 -27.76 20.20 23.07
N LYS A 41 -27.83 21.16 23.99
CA LYS A 41 -26.65 21.93 24.43
C LYS A 41 -25.55 20.99 24.90
N GLU A 42 -24.32 21.21 24.44
CA GLU A 42 -23.19 20.32 24.73
C GLU A 42 -22.95 20.09 26.23
N THR A 43 -23.18 21.12 27.05
CA THR A 43 -23.09 21.03 28.51
C THR A 43 -24.06 19.99 29.07
N VAL A 44 -25.31 19.99 28.60
CA VAL A 44 -26.34 19.03 29.00
C VAL A 44 -26.00 17.63 28.50
N ALA A 45 -25.53 17.49 27.26
CA ALA A 45 -25.07 16.21 26.74
C ALA A 45 -23.92 15.64 27.60
N ASN A 46 -22.92 16.46 27.95
CA ASN A 46 -21.77 16.04 28.76
C ASN A 46 -22.12 15.71 30.22
N GLU A 47 -23.16 16.33 30.78
CA GLU A 47 -23.67 16.02 32.12
C GLU A 47 -24.42 14.68 32.16
N ILE A 48 -25.15 14.36 31.09
CA ILE A 48 -25.96 13.13 30.99
C ILE A 48 -25.08 11.90 30.74
N PHE A 49 -23.98 12.05 30.00
CA PHE A 49 -23.00 10.97 29.85
C PHE A 49 -22.02 10.99 31.03
N GLN A 50 -22.30 10.18 32.05
CA GLN A 50 -21.36 9.92 33.14
C GLN A 50 -20.26 8.95 32.66
N GLY A 51 -19.01 9.36 32.74
CA GLY A 51 -17.85 8.50 32.56
C GLY A 51 -16.82 8.85 33.62
N GLU A 52 -16.16 7.84 34.19
CA GLU A 52 -15.13 8.03 35.21
C GLU A 52 -14.02 8.96 34.72
N ASN A 53 -13.61 9.88 35.61
CA ASN A 53 -12.58 10.88 35.35
C ASN A 53 -11.19 10.21 35.28
N SER A 54 -10.81 9.71 34.11
CA SER A 54 -9.41 9.42 33.81
C SER A 54 -8.71 10.67 33.28
N PHE A 55 -7.38 10.75 33.42
CA PHE A 55 -6.56 11.83 32.83
C PHE A 55 -6.86 12.05 31.34
N PHE A 56 -7.13 10.95 30.61
CA PHE A 56 -7.53 11.00 29.20
C PHE A 56 -8.92 11.59 28.98
N ALA A 57 -9.87 11.45 29.92
CA ALA A 57 -11.20 12.03 29.82
C ALA A 57 -11.19 13.57 29.92
N ASN A 58 -10.21 14.16 30.60
CA ASN A 58 -10.06 15.63 30.65
C ASN A 58 -9.53 16.20 29.33
N PHE A 59 -8.68 15.46 28.61
CA PHE A 59 -8.14 15.88 27.31
C PHE A 59 -9.06 15.52 26.14
N LEU A 60 -9.71 14.36 26.20
CA LEU A 60 -10.53 13.80 25.13
C LEU A 60 -12.04 13.90 25.42
N GLY A 61 -12.48 14.54 26.49
CA GLY A 61 -13.87 14.51 26.92
C GLY A 61 -14.32 13.11 27.38
N ARG A 62 -15.53 13.04 27.94
CA ARG A 62 -16.11 11.78 28.42
C ARG A 62 -16.48 10.87 27.24
N TRP A 63 -16.10 9.61 27.32
CA TRP A 63 -16.44 8.56 26.37
C TRP A 63 -16.43 7.21 27.11
N SER A 64 -17.07 6.21 26.53
CA SER A 64 -17.10 4.85 27.08
C SER A 64 -16.53 3.88 26.05
N PRO A 65 -15.56 3.01 26.43
CA PRO A 65 -14.98 2.06 25.50
C PRO A 65 -16.00 1.05 25.03
N TYR A 66 -15.89 0.63 23.77
CA TYR A 66 -16.63 -0.53 23.31
C TYR A 66 -16.19 -1.79 24.04
N ALA A 67 -17.07 -2.79 24.07
CA ALA A 67 -16.72 -4.11 24.55
C ALA A 67 -15.49 -4.64 23.78
N VAL A 68 -14.55 -5.27 24.50
CA VAL A 68 -13.30 -5.79 23.95
C VAL A 68 -13.54 -6.70 22.74
N ALA A 69 -14.60 -7.52 22.76
CA ALA A 69 -14.99 -8.37 21.64
C ALA A 69 -15.30 -7.58 20.35
N VAL A 70 -15.98 -6.43 20.47
CA VAL A 70 -16.30 -5.55 19.32
C VAL A 70 -15.03 -4.91 18.77
N ILE A 71 -14.12 -4.46 19.65
CA ILE A 71 -12.82 -3.91 19.26
C ILE A 71 -12.03 -4.94 18.44
N PHE A 72 -11.92 -6.17 18.95
CA PHE A 72 -11.20 -7.25 18.26
C PHE A 72 -11.86 -7.66 16.95
N SER A 73 -13.19 -7.82 16.91
CA SER A 73 -13.91 -8.13 15.67
C SER A 73 -13.61 -7.10 14.58
N ARG A 74 -13.66 -5.80 14.88
CA ARG A 74 -13.35 -4.75 13.88
C ARG A 74 -11.88 -4.71 13.45
N LEU A 75 -10.95 -5.07 14.34
CA LEU A 75 -9.54 -5.23 13.98
C LEU A 75 -9.33 -6.43 13.06
N ILE A 76 -9.95 -7.56 13.38
CA ILE A 76 -9.85 -8.81 12.62
C ILE A 76 -10.48 -8.65 11.23
N ASP A 77 -11.71 -8.14 11.14
CA ASP A 77 -12.48 -8.15 9.89
C ASP A 77 -11.82 -7.35 8.76
N PHE A 78 -11.11 -6.28 9.08
CA PHE A 78 -10.57 -5.38 8.07
C PHE A 78 -9.07 -5.12 8.14
N LYS A 79 -8.47 -5.19 9.34
CA LYS A 79 -7.07 -4.82 9.53
C LYS A 79 -6.17 -6.03 9.41
N LEU A 80 -6.63 -7.21 9.84
CA LEU A 80 -5.89 -8.46 9.63
C LEU A 80 -5.71 -8.80 8.14
N PRO A 81 -6.74 -8.71 7.26
CA PRO A 81 -6.53 -8.87 5.82
C PRO A 81 -5.51 -7.89 5.21
N LEU A 82 -5.49 -6.64 5.68
CA LEU A 82 -4.46 -5.67 5.27
C LEU A 82 -3.06 -6.07 5.74
N LEU A 83 -2.93 -6.54 6.99
CA LEU A 83 -1.66 -7.03 7.53
C LEU A 83 -1.18 -8.28 6.78
N GLN A 84 -2.09 -9.18 6.42
CA GLN A 84 -1.78 -10.33 5.57
C GLN A 84 -1.26 -9.85 4.20
N LEU A 85 -1.91 -8.87 3.58
CA LEU A 85 -1.42 -8.31 2.32
C LEU A 85 -0.05 -7.64 2.45
N ILE A 86 0.22 -6.93 3.54
CA ILE A 86 1.55 -6.37 3.85
C ILE A 86 2.58 -7.48 4.03
N SER A 87 2.21 -8.63 4.62
CA SER A 87 3.14 -9.74 4.85
C SER A 87 3.62 -10.39 3.55
N GLU A 88 2.81 -10.31 2.48
CA GLU A 88 3.14 -10.75 1.12
C GLU A 88 4.08 -9.78 0.37
N LEU A 89 4.42 -8.64 0.97
CA LEU A 89 5.40 -7.71 0.39
C LEU A 89 6.73 -8.43 0.15
N PRO A 90 7.23 -8.46 -1.10
CA PRO A 90 8.59 -8.93 -1.38
C PRO A 90 9.60 -8.03 -0.66
N ARG A 91 10.38 -8.64 0.24
CA ARG A 91 11.34 -7.93 1.10
C ARG A 91 12.77 -8.31 0.72
N PRO A 92 13.68 -7.33 0.52
CA PRO A 92 15.08 -7.63 0.29
C PRO A 92 15.70 -8.23 1.55
N GLN A 93 16.34 -9.39 1.46
CA GLN A 93 17.11 -9.94 2.57
C GLN A 93 18.54 -9.37 2.55
N LEU A 94 18.70 -8.06 2.74
CA LEU A 94 20.04 -7.48 2.80
C LEU A 94 20.81 -7.95 4.04
N PHE A 95 22.13 -7.84 3.98
CA PHE A 95 23.05 -8.39 4.99
C PHE A 95 22.83 -7.82 6.41
N THR A 96 22.21 -6.64 6.54
CA THR A 96 21.81 -6.04 7.83
C THR A 96 20.62 -6.73 8.50
N GLY A 97 20.15 -7.85 7.96
CA GLY A 97 19.18 -8.73 8.59
C GLY A 97 17.78 -8.12 8.67
N TRP A 98 17.13 -8.30 9.81
CA TRP A 98 15.72 -7.95 10.02
C TRP A 98 15.43 -6.45 9.86
N TRP A 99 16.41 -5.57 10.07
CA TRP A 99 16.20 -4.11 10.00
C TRP A 99 15.81 -3.63 8.61
N THR A 100 16.39 -4.16 7.54
CA THR A 100 16.05 -3.72 6.17
C THR A 100 14.67 -4.20 5.74
N GLN A 101 14.27 -5.38 6.21
CA GLN A 101 12.91 -5.88 6.03
C GLN A 101 11.90 -5.02 6.80
N ALA A 102 12.21 -4.69 8.06
CA ALA A 102 11.38 -3.80 8.88
C ALA A 102 11.29 -2.41 8.24
N PHE A 103 12.41 -1.85 7.79
CA PHE A 103 12.46 -0.58 7.07
C PHE A 103 11.58 -0.59 5.83
N ALA A 104 11.66 -1.63 4.98
CA ALA A 104 10.83 -1.73 3.79
C ALA A 104 9.32 -1.73 4.14
N VAL A 105 8.92 -2.45 5.20
CA VAL A 105 7.52 -2.46 5.67
C VAL A 105 7.11 -1.12 6.29
N LEU A 106 7.96 -0.53 7.13
CA LEU A 106 7.70 0.76 7.75
C LEU A 106 7.58 1.86 6.69
N HIS A 107 8.46 1.87 5.71
CA HIS A 107 8.45 2.85 4.62
C HIS A 107 7.21 2.72 3.74
N LEU A 108 6.79 1.48 3.42
CA LEU A 108 5.55 1.21 2.71
C LEU A 108 4.33 1.84 3.40
N ILE A 109 4.21 1.69 4.72
CA ILE A 109 3.06 2.15 5.49
C ILE A 109 3.18 3.64 5.83
N GLY A 110 4.40 4.11 6.13
CA GLY A 110 4.69 5.46 6.61
C GLY A 110 4.78 6.52 5.51
N ASP A 111 5.30 6.17 4.33
CA ASP A 111 5.41 7.04 3.16
C ASP A 111 4.99 6.30 1.88
N PRO A 112 3.67 6.09 1.69
CA PRO A 112 3.16 5.34 0.54
C PRO A 112 3.35 6.08 -0.79
N ILE A 113 3.49 7.40 -0.76
CA ILE A 113 3.73 8.20 -1.96
C ILE A 113 5.15 7.94 -2.44
N ASP A 114 6.16 8.05 -1.56
CA ASP A 114 7.54 7.76 -1.95
C ASP A 114 7.73 6.29 -2.34
N SER A 115 7.04 5.37 -1.66
CA SER A 115 7.05 3.95 -1.98
C SER A 115 6.54 3.67 -3.40
N LEU A 116 5.36 4.18 -3.77
CA LEU A 116 4.81 4.02 -5.12
C LEU A 116 5.70 4.68 -6.17
N SER A 117 6.16 5.91 -5.92
CA SER A 117 7.07 6.61 -6.82
C SER A 117 8.36 5.82 -7.06
N SER A 118 8.91 5.21 -6.02
CA SER A 118 10.11 4.38 -6.08
C SER A 118 9.91 3.10 -6.88
N TYR A 119 8.76 2.44 -6.72
CA TYR A 119 8.40 1.29 -7.53
C TYR A 119 8.20 1.66 -9.01
N LEU A 120 7.44 2.72 -9.29
CA LEU A 120 7.22 3.22 -10.65
C LEU A 120 8.54 3.62 -11.31
N PHE A 121 9.43 4.28 -10.57
CA PHE A 121 10.77 4.62 -11.04
C PHE A 121 11.58 3.37 -11.38
N THR A 122 11.54 2.35 -10.53
CA THR A 122 12.23 1.08 -10.76
C THR A 122 11.72 0.38 -12.03
N LEU A 123 10.40 0.35 -12.25
CA LEU A 123 9.81 -0.20 -13.49
C LEU A 123 10.23 0.59 -14.73
N ALA A 124 10.23 1.92 -14.64
CA ALA A 124 10.68 2.78 -15.73
C ALA A 124 12.16 2.54 -16.07
N THR A 125 13.03 2.40 -15.07
CA THR A 125 14.43 2.02 -15.28
C THR A 125 14.55 0.67 -15.97
N CYS A 126 13.76 -0.33 -15.57
CA CYS A 126 13.76 -1.64 -16.23
C CYS A 126 13.38 -1.55 -17.72
N MET A 127 12.38 -0.73 -18.06
CA MET A 127 12.00 -0.50 -19.46
C MET A 127 13.12 0.18 -20.27
N ILE A 128 13.78 1.18 -19.69
CA ILE A 128 14.86 1.90 -20.38
C ILE A 128 16.05 0.96 -20.61
N VAL A 129 16.42 0.15 -19.61
CA VAL A 129 17.48 -0.85 -19.74
C VAL A 129 17.14 -1.83 -20.86
N LEU A 130 15.93 -2.39 -20.88
CA LEU A 130 15.49 -3.32 -21.92
C LEU A 130 15.52 -2.68 -23.31
N LYS A 131 15.02 -1.44 -23.43
CA LYS A 131 15.02 -0.69 -24.69
C LYS A 131 16.45 -0.49 -25.20
N ARG A 132 17.36 -0.06 -24.33
CA ARG A 132 18.78 0.14 -24.67
C ARG A 132 19.44 -1.17 -25.07
N THR A 133 19.18 -2.27 -24.36
CA THR A 133 19.68 -3.59 -24.75
C THR A 133 19.20 -3.96 -26.16
N LYS A 134 17.92 -3.72 -26.48
CA LYS A 134 17.37 -3.97 -27.82
C LYS A 134 18.06 -3.11 -28.88
N GLU A 135 18.24 -1.81 -28.62
CA GLU A 135 18.95 -0.91 -29.53
C GLU A 135 20.39 -1.39 -29.79
N THR A 136 21.14 -1.74 -28.74
CA THR A 136 22.52 -2.22 -28.87
C THR A 136 22.63 -3.58 -29.57
N MET A 137 21.67 -4.49 -29.38
CA MET A 137 21.68 -5.79 -30.06
C MET A 137 21.25 -5.71 -31.53
N VAL A 138 20.25 -4.89 -31.86
CA VAL A 138 19.75 -4.75 -33.24
C VAL A 138 20.82 -4.14 -34.16
N ASP A 139 21.62 -3.21 -33.65
CA ASP A 139 22.73 -2.62 -34.41
C ASP A 139 23.80 -3.67 -34.77
N GLY A 140 23.94 -4.74 -33.98
CA GLY A 140 24.81 -5.88 -34.28
C GLY A 140 24.18 -6.91 -35.21
N GLU A 141 22.93 -7.32 -34.95
CA GLU A 141 22.29 -8.44 -35.65
C GLU A 141 21.62 -8.08 -36.98
N ARG A 142 21.31 -6.80 -37.26
CA ARG A 142 20.79 -6.38 -38.58
C ARG A 142 21.72 -6.75 -39.73
N VAL A 143 23.01 -6.92 -39.46
CA VAL A 143 24.02 -7.37 -40.43
C VAL A 143 23.83 -8.84 -40.81
N GLU A 144 23.27 -9.67 -39.93
CA GLU A 144 23.14 -11.12 -40.13
C GLU A 144 21.77 -11.50 -40.72
N ALA A 145 20.69 -10.82 -40.29
CA ALA A 145 19.30 -11.18 -40.65
C ALA A 145 18.90 -10.88 -42.11
N GLU A 146 19.67 -10.11 -42.87
CA GLU A 146 19.40 -9.87 -44.31
C GLU A 146 19.62 -11.12 -45.20
N SER A 147 20.13 -12.22 -44.62
CA SER A 147 20.53 -13.41 -45.37
C SER A 147 19.43 -14.46 -45.61
N GLU A 148 18.34 -14.50 -44.83
CA GLU A 148 17.32 -15.57 -44.96
C GLU A 148 15.86 -15.07 -44.93
N PRO A 149 15.18 -14.99 -46.09
CA PRO A 149 13.78 -14.56 -46.19
C PRO A 149 12.82 -15.69 -45.78
N GLY A 150 12.50 -15.76 -44.48
CA GLY A 150 11.51 -16.70 -43.95
C GLY A 150 11.40 -16.75 -42.42
N GLU A 151 12.46 -16.38 -41.71
CA GLU A 151 12.56 -16.58 -40.24
C GLU A 151 12.35 -15.32 -39.39
N ALA A 152 11.90 -14.21 -39.98
CA ALA A 152 11.86 -12.91 -39.31
C ALA A 152 11.13 -12.91 -37.94
N GLY A 153 10.04 -13.68 -37.82
CA GLY A 153 9.28 -13.79 -36.57
C GLY A 153 10.00 -14.59 -35.48
N GLU A 154 10.74 -15.63 -35.84
CA GLU A 154 11.52 -16.43 -34.86
C GLU A 154 12.75 -15.66 -34.39
N VAL A 155 13.42 -14.97 -35.32
CA VAL A 155 14.57 -14.10 -35.03
C VAL A 155 14.16 -12.98 -34.05
N GLU A 156 13.02 -12.30 -34.27
CA GLU A 156 12.56 -11.27 -33.34
C GLU A 156 12.29 -11.82 -31.93
N GLN A 157 11.66 -12.99 -31.82
CA GLN A 157 11.43 -13.63 -30.52
C GLN A 157 12.74 -14.03 -29.82
N ARG A 158 13.73 -14.51 -30.58
CA ARG A 158 15.06 -14.87 -30.08
C ARG A 158 15.81 -13.65 -29.57
N ILE A 159 15.82 -12.55 -30.32
CA ILE A 159 16.39 -11.26 -29.89
C ILE A 159 15.70 -10.78 -28.63
N GLU A 160 14.36 -10.80 -28.60
CA GLU A 160 13.61 -10.33 -27.43
C GLU A 160 13.95 -11.15 -26.18
N ARG A 161 14.08 -12.48 -26.32
CA ARG A 161 14.51 -13.37 -25.24
C ARG A 161 15.92 -13.01 -24.75
N ARG A 162 16.91 -12.87 -25.65
CA ARG A 162 18.30 -12.51 -25.30
C ARG A 162 18.36 -11.16 -24.58
N CYS A 163 17.67 -10.14 -25.12
CA CYS A 163 17.58 -8.82 -24.51
C CYS A 163 17.08 -8.88 -23.05
N ARG A 164 16.07 -9.71 -22.77
CA ARG A 164 15.54 -9.91 -21.42
C ARG A 164 16.56 -10.57 -20.49
N LEU A 165 17.26 -11.62 -20.94
CA LEU A 165 18.29 -12.27 -20.14
C LEU A 165 19.42 -11.30 -19.80
N ILE A 166 19.89 -10.53 -20.77
CA ILE A 166 20.97 -9.55 -20.59
C ILE A 166 20.56 -8.45 -19.62
N ALA A 167 19.37 -7.86 -19.80
CA ALA A 167 18.87 -6.84 -18.90
C ALA A 167 18.66 -7.39 -17.46
N LEU A 168 18.36 -8.68 -17.29
CA LEU A 168 18.24 -9.31 -15.96
C LEU A 168 19.57 -9.39 -15.24
N VAL A 169 20.59 -9.88 -15.93
CA VAL A 169 21.96 -9.95 -15.42
C VAL A 169 22.46 -8.55 -15.10
N TYR A 170 22.26 -7.58 -16.01
CA TYR A 170 22.62 -6.17 -15.81
C TYR A 170 22.01 -5.58 -14.53
N LEU A 171 20.69 -5.71 -14.35
CA LEU A 171 20.01 -5.20 -13.16
C LEU A 171 20.47 -5.90 -11.88
N THR A 172 20.86 -7.18 -11.96
CA THR A 172 21.41 -7.93 -10.82
C THR A 172 22.76 -7.37 -10.40
N TYR A 173 23.68 -7.20 -11.35
CA TYR A 173 24.97 -6.55 -11.12
C TYR A 173 24.81 -5.16 -10.49
N ALA A 174 23.93 -4.33 -11.06
CA ALA A 174 23.65 -2.99 -10.53
C ALA A 174 23.15 -3.06 -9.07
N SER A 175 22.12 -3.87 -8.78
CA SER A 175 21.54 -3.99 -7.43
C SER A 175 22.50 -4.54 -6.37
N ASN A 176 23.48 -5.35 -6.77
CA ASN A 176 24.52 -5.88 -5.88
C ASN A 176 25.70 -4.92 -5.70
N GLY A 177 25.66 -3.73 -6.33
CA GLY A 177 26.73 -2.75 -6.20
C GLY A 177 27.88 -2.94 -7.19
N HIS A 178 27.75 -3.77 -8.22
CA HIS A 178 28.83 -4.03 -9.18
C HIS A 178 28.33 -3.85 -10.63
N PRO A 179 27.89 -2.64 -11.03
CA PRO A 179 27.34 -2.44 -12.37
C PRO A 179 28.39 -2.79 -13.45
N LYS A 180 28.00 -3.65 -14.40
CA LYS A 180 28.76 -3.94 -15.63
C LYS A 180 28.19 -3.09 -16.77
N THR A 181 28.99 -2.76 -17.77
CA THR A 181 28.48 -2.10 -18.98
C THR A 181 27.62 -3.07 -19.78
N MET A 182 26.67 -2.55 -20.55
CA MET A 182 25.75 -3.38 -21.35
C MET A 182 26.54 -4.14 -22.44
N GLU A 183 27.52 -3.46 -23.02
CA GLU A 183 28.41 -3.94 -24.07
C GLU A 183 29.24 -5.12 -23.58
N ASN A 184 29.75 -5.07 -22.33
CA ASN A 184 30.46 -6.19 -21.73
C ASN A 184 29.56 -7.41 -21.56
N LEU A 185 28.30 -7.21 -21.13
CA LEU A 185 27.36 -8.33 -20.95
C LEU A 185 26.93 -8.95 -22.28
N ILE A 186 26.72 -8.15 -23.32
CA ILE A 186 26.46 -8.65 -24.68
C ILE A 186 27.64 -9.49 -25.17
N ARG A 187 28.88 -9.02 -24.94
CA ARG A 187 30.08 -9.78 -25.30
C ARG A 187 30.16 -11.11 -24.53
N CYS A 188 29.94 -11.10 -23.23
CA CYS A 188 29.94 -12.32 -22.42
C CYS A 188 28.85 -13.31 -22.82
N GLU A 189 27.67 -12.82 -23.22
CA GLU A 189 26.59 -13.65 -23.72
C GLU A 189 26.95 -14.29 -25.08
N ALA A 190 27.62 -13.55 -25.97
CA ALA A 190 28.13 -14.09 -27.23
C ALA A 190 29.25 -15.13 -27.03
N GLU A 191 30.14 -14.94 -26.04
CA GLU A 191 31.25 -15.86 -25.72
C GLU A 191 30.77 -17.19 -25.13
N ASN A 192 29.72 -17.18 -24.30
CA ASN A 192 29.17 -18.37 -23.65
C ASN A 192 27.65 -18.28 -23.46
N PRO A 193 26.84 -18.46 -24.53
CA PRO A 193 25.40 -18.25 -24.48
C PRO A 193 24.70 -19.21 -23.53
N ALA A 194 25.12 -20.48 -23.49
CA ALA A 194 24.53 -21.49 -22.59
C ALA A 194 24.80 -21.19 -21.11
N GLY A 195 26.03 -20.79 -20.77
CA GLY A 195 26.38 -20.38 -19.40
C GLY A 195 25.65 -19.10 -18.98
N PHE A 196 25.55 -18.13 -19.89
CA PHE A 196 24.82 -16.88 -19.65
C PHE A 196 23.32 -17.14 -19.41
N GLU A 197 22.71 -17.95 -20.26
CA GLU A 197 21.31 -18.33 -20.12
C GLU A 197 21.05 -19.07 -18.80
N ALA A 198 21.90 -20.04 -18.44
CA ALA A 198 21.78 -20.76 -17.18
C ALA A 198 21.86 -19.81 -15.96
N ALA A 199 22.81 -18.87 -15.98
CA ALA A 199 22.95 -17.86 -14.94
C ALA A 199 21.74 -16.93 -14.87
N ALA A 200 21.26 -16.44 -16.02
CA ALA A 200 20.08 -15.58 -16.09
C ALA A 200 18.82 -16.30 -15.60
N LEU A 201 18.62 -17.57 -15.97
CA LEU A 201 17.49 -18.37 -15.47
C LEU A 201 17.58 -18.63 -13.96
N ALA A 202 18.78 -18.89 -13.43
CA ALA A 202 18.99 -19.04 -11.99
C ALA A 202 18.68 -17.73 -11.23
N LEU A 203 19.10 -16.58 -11.78
CA LEU A 203 18.76 -15.26 -11.25
C LEU A 203 17.27 -14.93 -11.36
N ALA A 204 16.61 -15.37 -12.43
CA ALA A 204 15.17 -15.21 -12.60
C ALA A 204 14.40 -16.02 -11.54
N ALA A 205 14.86 -17.25 -11.28
CA ALA A 205 14.30 -18.12 -10.25
C ALA A 205 14.51 -17.57 -8.83
N ASP A 206 15.69 -17.01 -8.54
CA ASP A 206 15.97 -16.33 -7.25
C ASP A 206 15.13 -15.05 -7.05
N ARG A 207 14.73 -14.42 -8.15
CA ARG A 207 13.77 -13.31 -8.18
C ARG A 207 12.33 -13.78 -8.37
N GLY A 208 12.03 -15.06 -8.14
CA GLY A 208 10.69 -15.62 -8.26
C GLY A 208 9.67 -14.74 -7.53
N SER A 209 8.69 -14.24 -8.26
CA SER A 209 7.69 -13.36 -7.69
C SER A 209 6.61 -14.16 -6.98
N ASN A 210 6.26 -13.74 -5.76
CA ASN A 210 5.03 -14.17 -5.09
C ASN A 210 3.78 -13.55 -5.75
N PHE A 211 3.81 -13.26 -7.06
CA PHE A 211 2.74 -12.54 -7.75
C PHE A 211 1.39 -13.24 -7.59
N TRP A 212 1.37 -14.57 -7.63
CA TRP A 212 0.14 -15.33 -7.41
C TRP A 212 -0.35 -15.25 -5.95
N ALA A 213 0.54 -15.46 -4.97
CA ALA A 213 0.17 -15.34 -3.56
C ALA A 213 -0.35 -13.93 -3.25
N VAL A 214 0.28 -12.90 -3.81
CA VAL A 214 -0.18 -11.51 -3.76
C VAL A 214 -1.55 -11.35 -4.45
N GLY A 215 -1.74 -11.91 -5.64
CA GLY A 215 -3.03 -11.87 -6.33
C GLY A 215 -4.16 -12.52 -5.55
N VAL A 216 -3.91 -13.69 -4.94
CA VAL A 216 -4.84 -14.39 -4.05
C VAL A 216 -5.10 -13.58 -2.78
N ALA A 217 -4.07 -12.96 -2.19
CA ALA A 217 -4.22 -12.11 -1.01
C ALA A 217 -5.03 -10.85 -1.31
N ILE A 218 -4.81 -10.20 -2.45
CA ILE A 218 -5.60 -9.04 -2.91
C ILE A 218 -7.05 -9.49 -3.15
N PHE A 219 -7.28 -10.59 -3.86
CA PHE A 219 -8.62 -11.12 -4.09
C PHE A 219 -9.33 -11.45 -2.77
N GLY A 220 -8.63 -12.13 -1.85
CA GLY A 220 -9.13 -12.44 -0.51
C GLY A 220 -9.48 -11.19 0.29
N PHE A 221 -8.64 -10.15 0.23
CA PHE A 221 -8.94 -8.85 0.84
C PHE A 221 -10.22 -8.21 0.25
N LEU A 222 -10.35 -8.18 -1.07
CA LEU A 222 -11.53 -7.64 -1.74
C LEU A 222 -12.80 -8.42 -1.35
N MET A 223 -12.72 -9.75 -1.34
CA MET A 223 -13.83 -10.61 -0.92
C MET A 223 -14.18 -10.42 0.56
N ALA A 224 -13.20 -10.26 1.45
CA ALA A 224 -13.46 -9.96 2.86
C ALA A 224 -14.21 -8.63 3.03
N VAL A 225 -13.84 -7.59 2.28
CA VAL A 225 -14.56 -6.30 2.28
C VAL A 225 -15.99 -6.47 1.78
N VAL A 226 -16.21 -7.20 0.67
CA VAL A 226 -17.55 -7.47 0.13
C VAL A 226 -18.40 -8.27 1.10
N LEU A 227 -17.89 -9.39 1.62
CA LEU A 227 -18.62 -10.24 2.56
C LEU A 227 -18.97 -9.50 3.85
N LYS A 228 -18.03 -8.72 4.39
CA LYS A 228 -18.31 -7.90 5.57
C LYS A 228 -19.36 -6.83 5.27
N TYR A 229 -19.33 -6.23 4.08
CA TYR A 229 -20.36 -5.30 3.67
C TYR A 229 -21.75 -5.94 3.62
N VAL A 230 -21.86 -7.11 2.97
CA VAL A 230 -23.10 -7.88 2.88
C VAL A 230 -23.60 -8.29 4.28
N TYR A 231 -22.69 -8.69 5.16
CA TYR A 231 -23.01 -8.98 6.56
C TYR A 231 -23.61 -7.75 7.25
N ILE A 232 -23.01 -6.56 7.10
CA ILE A 232 -23.51 -5.32 7.70
C ILE A 232 -24.91 -4.95 7.16
N ASP A 233 -25.19 -5.17 5.87
CA ASP A 233 -26.52 -4.90 5.29
C ASP A 233 -27.60 -5.91 5.71
N ALA A 234 -27.21 -7.16 5.96
CA ALA A 234 -28.11 -8.21 6.40
C ALA A 234 -28.42 -8.17 7.91
N ASP A 235 -27.54 -7.58 8.71
CA ASP A 235 -27.67 -7.58 10.17
C ASP A 235 -28.82 -6.68 10.65
N THR A 236 -29.47 -7.09 11.74
CA THR A 236 -30.47 -6.26 12.42
C THR A 236 -29.82 -5.11 13.17
N PHE A 237 -30.55 -4.01 13.37
CA PHE A 237 -30.01 -2.86 14.10
C PHE A 237 -29.65 -3.23 15.55
N ASP A 238 -28.36 -3.14 15.88
CA ASP A 238 -27.84 -3.33 17.23
C ASP A 238 -27.47 -1.99 17.86
N VAL A 239 -28.09 -1.67 19.01
CA VAL A 239 -27.83 -0.44 19.76
C VAL A 239 -26.40 -0.42 20.34
N THR A 240 -25.85 -1.59 20.66
CA THR A 240 -24.52 -1.74 21.24
C THR A 240 -23.41 -1.69 20.20
N ASN A 241 -23.71 -2.14 18.97
CA ASN A 241 -22.81 -2.09 17.82
C ASN A 241 -23.53 -1.60 16.55
N PRO A 242 -23.85 -0.30 16.45
CA PRO A 242 -24.64 0.16 15.32
C PRO A 242 -23.83 0.14 14.02
N GLN A 243 -24.44 -0.37 12.94
CA GLN A 243 -23.77 -0.68 11.66
C GLN A 243 -22.98 0.49 11.06
N HIS A 244 -23.44 1.72 11.27
CA HIS A 244 -22.75 2.90 10.74
C HIS A 244 -21.34 3.07 11.33
N ILE A 245 -21.08 2.56 12.55
CA ILE A 245 -19.75 2.59 13.17
C ILE A 245 -18.82 1.59 12.47
N ASP A 246 -19.33 0.44 12.03
CA ASP A 246 -18.56 -0.53 11.25
C ASP A 246 -18.19 0.05 9.87
N ILE A 247 -19.11 0.77 9.21
CA ILE A 247 -18.81 1.51 7.96
C ILE A 247 -17.79 2.62 8.20
N TRP A 248 -17.87 3.33 9.32
CA TRP A 248 -16.83 4.30 9.67
C TRP A 248 -15.48 3.63 9.96
N SER A 249 -15.45 2.45 10.61
CA SER A 249 -14.23 1.67 10.79
C SER A 249 -13.63 1.25 9.44
N LEU A 250 -14.46 0.92 8.45
CA LEU A 250 -14.05 0.64 7.08
C LEU A 250 -13.40 1.84 6.39
N SER A 251 -13.87 3.06 6.64
CA SER A 251 -13.20 4.28 6.14
C SER A 251 -11.73 4.38 6.61
N SER A 252 -11.40 3.82 7.78
CA SER A 252 -10.01 3.74 8.27
C SER A 252 -9.15 2.75 7.49
N SER A 253 -9.74 1.68 6.96
CA SER A 253 -9.04 0.80 6.03
C SER A 253 -8.90 1.45 4.65
N MET A 254 -9.89 2.24 4.23
CA MET A 254 -9.84 2.93 2.94
C MET A 254 -8.63 3.86 2.80
N THR A 255 -8.20 4.53 3.87
CA THR A 255 -6.96 5.34 3.86
C THR A 255 -5.69 4.52 3.60
N MET A 256 -5.74 3.19 3.77
CA MET A 256 -4.64 2.26 3.57
C MET A 256 -4.77 1.42 2.29
N VAL A 257 -5.78 1.66 1.43
CA VAL A 257 -5.98 0.86 0.20
C VAL A 257 -4.81 1.02 -0.78
N HIS A 258 -4.00 2.08 -0.64
CA HIS A 258 -2.72 2.25 -1.35
C HIS A 258 -1.75 1.05 -1.18
N ILE A 259 -1.93 0.21 -0.15
CA ILE A 259 -1.16 -1.03 0.02
C ILE A 259 -1.36 -1.96 -1.18
N ILE A 260 -2.56 -2.01 -1.77
CA ILE A 260 -2.87 -2.87 -2.93
C ILE A 260 -1.95 -2.56 -4.12
N PRO A 261 -1.92 -1.31 -4.68
CA PRO A 261 -1.02 -0.99 -5.77
C PRO A 261 0.45 -1.19 -5.38
N ASN A 262 0.85 -0.86 -4.15
CA ASN A 262 2.23 -1.04 -3.72
C ASN A 262 2.66 -2.52 -3.73
N VAL A 263 1.91 -3.41 -3.07
CA VAL A 263 2.24 -4.84 -2.99
C VAL A 263 2.16 -5.47 -4.39
N LEU A 264 1.20 -5.05 -5.22
CA LEU A 264 1.12 -5.48 -6.61
C LEU A 264 2.36 -5.07 -7.41
N LEU A 265 2.77 -3.80 -7.35
CA LEU A 265 3.97 -3.32 -8.05
C LEU A 265 5.25 -3.98 -7.50
N ALA A 266 5.34 -4.16 -6.19
CA ALA A 266 6.44 -4.86 -5.54
C ALA A 266 6.57 -6.31 -6.06
N SER A 267 5.45 -7.01 -6.20
CA SER A 267 5.42 -8.38 -6.73
C SER A 267 5.87 -8.47 -8.19
N ILE A 268 5.65 -7.42 -8.99
CA ILE A 268 6.10 -7.34 -10.38
C ILE A 268 7.59 -7.04 -10.45
N ILE A 269 8.03 -6.04 -9.69
CA ILE A 269 9.43 -5.63 -9.59
C ILE A 269 10.29 -6.73 -8.99
N SER A 270 9.69 -7.62 -8.18
CA SER A 270 10.30 -8.67 -7.36
C SER A 270 11.54 -8.19 -6.62
N VAL A 271 11.99 -8.98 -5.67
CA VAL A 271 13.22 -8.68 -4.97
C VAL A 271 14.05 -9.94 -4.96
N GLN A 272 15.36 -9.75 -5.09
CA GLN A 272 16.29 -10.83 -4.95
C GLN A 272 16.13 -11.45 -3.56
N GLN A 273 15.83 -12.76 -3.50
CA GLN A 273 15.54 -13.41 -2.23
C GLN A 273 16.76 -13.45 -1.33
N SER A 274 17.91 -13.87 -1.88
CA SER A 274 19.16 -13.89 -1.14
C SER A 274 20.26 -13.20 -1.91
N PRO A 275 20.88 -12.16 -1.32
CA PRO A 275 22.05 -11.53 -1.88
C PRO A 275 23.21 -12.52 -2.15
N HIS A 276 23.39 -13.52 -1.26
CA HIS A 276 24.41 -14.56 -1.42
C HIS A 276 24.16 -15.49 -2.61
N THR A 277 22.88 -15.80 -2.88
CA THR A 277 22.51 -16.71 -3.96
C THR A 277 22.81 -16.10 -5.34
N ALA A 278 22.42 -14.85 -5.59
CA ALA A 278 22.80 -14.21 -6.86
C ALA A 278 24.30 -14.01 -6.96
N LYS A 279 24.98 -13.66 -5.87
CA LYS A 279 26.44 -13.58 -5.87
C LYS A 279 27.04 -14.89 -6.35
N ARG A 280 26.64 -16.02 -5.75
CA ARG A 280 27.11 -17.35 -6.16
C ARG A 280 26.84 -17.61 -7.65
N PHE A 281 25.66 -17.27 -8.16
CA PHE A 281 25.34 -17.46 -9.58
C PHE A 281 26.19 -16.57 -10.50
N LEU A 282 26.45 -15.33 -10.11
CA LEU A 282 27.33 -14.42 -10.86
C LEU A 282 28.79 -14.89 -10.80
N GLU A 283 29.27 -15.37 -9.65
CA GLU A 283 30.61 -15.94 -9.50
C GLU A 283 30.78 -17.21 -10.35
N GLN A 284 29.82 -18.14 -10.30
CA GLN A 284 29.84 -19.35 -11.14
C GLN A 284 29.81 -19.01 -12.64
N PHE A 285 29.06 -17.97 -13.02
CA PHE A 285 29.02 -17.48 -14.38
C PHE A 285 30.38 -16.90 -14.81
N GLU A 286 30.99 -16.03 -13.99
CA GLU A 286 32.31 -15.45 -14.24
C GLU A 286 33.41 -16.54 -14.30
N GLU A 287 33.37 -17.52 -13.39
CA GLU A 287 34.27 -18.69 -13.41
C GLU A 287 34.10 -19.51 -14.70
N GLY A 288 32.87 -19.69 -15.17
CA GLY A 288 32.58 -20.40 -16.42
C GLY A 288 33.08 -19.67 -17.67
N LEU A 289 33.11 -18.34 -17.65
CA LEU A 289 33.72 -17.53 -18.71
C LEU A 289 35.26 -17.63 -18.67
N HIS A 290 35.84 -17.51 -17.47
CA HIS A 290 37.29 -17.46 -17.30
C HIS A 290 37.97 -18.83 -17.31
N GLY A 291 37.26 -19.94 -17.08
CA GLY A 291 37.82 -21.30 -17.04
C GLY A 291 38.58 -21.73 -18.31
N ARG A 292 38.46 -20.99 -19.42
CA ARG A 292 39.26 -21.17 -20.63
C ARG A 292 40.62 -20.43 -20.62
N GLU A 293 40.82 -19.45 -19.74
CA GLU A 293 42.03 -18.61 -19.63
C GLU A 293 42.46 -18.32 -18.16
N ALA A 294 41.93 -19.06 -17.19
CA ALA A 294 41.88 -18.73 -15.75
C ALA A 294 43.22 -18.55 -15.00
N GLY A 295 44.37 -18.75 -15.65
CA GLY A 295 45.68 -18.62 -15.01
C GLY A 295 46.00 -17.19 -14.55
N ASN A 296 45.58 -16.17 -15.30
CA ASN A 296 45.95 -14.77 -15.02
C ASN A 296 44.82 -13.88 -14.48
N TYR A 297 43.55 -14.21 -14.75
CA TYR A 297 42.42 -13.34 -14.37
C TYR A 297 41.99 -13.45 -12.91
N ARG A 298 42.47 -14.46 -12.16
CA ARG A 298 42.14 -14.64 -10.74
C ARG A 298 42.62 -13.49 -9.85
N ASN A 299 43.56 -12.68 -10.34
CA ASN A 299 44.04 -11.47 -9.68
C ASN A 299 43.22 -10.20 -10.02
N ASP A 300 42.42 -10.23 -11.09
CA ASP A 300 41.61 -9.10 -11.57
C ASP A 300 40.12 -9.22 -11.23
N VAL A 301 39.64 -10.41 -10.80
CA VAL A 301 38.35 -10.49 -10.11
C VAL A 301 38.50 -9.68 -8.83
N PRO A 302 37.83 -8.53 -8.68
CA PRO A 302 38.06 -7.66 -7.55
C PRO A 302 37.80 -8.47 -6.28
N THR A 303 38.81 -8.61 -5.42
CA THR A 303 38.64 -9.08 -4.04
C THR A 303 37.56 -8.29 -3.29
N ASP A 304 37.10 -7.17 -3.86
CA ASP A 304 35.98 -6.35 -3.42
C ASP A 304 34.61 -7.03 -3.41
N TRP A 305 34.39 -8.17 -4.07
CA TRP A 305 33.19 -8.98 -3.81
C TRP A 305 33.11 -9.44 -2.33
N ALA A 306 34.21 -9.39 -1.60
CA ALA A 306 34.27 -9.64 -0.15
C ALA A 306 33.86 -8.41 0.70
N ARG A 307 33.93 -7.19 0.15
CA ARG A 307 33.51 -5.96 0.85
C ARG A 307 32.15 -5.51 0.35
N TRP A 308 31.13 -6.18 0.86
CA TRP A 308 29.74 -5.78 0.66
C TRP A 308 29.49 -4.41 1.26
N ASP A 309 29.55 -3.38 0.43
CA ASP A 309 29.16 -2.04 0.84
C ASP A 309 27.65 -1.89 0.75
N LEU A 310 26.98 -2.06 1.90
CA LEU A 310 25.56 -1.78 2.04
C LEU A 310 25.20 -0.39 1.52
N ASN A 311 26.07 0.63 1.66
CA ASN A 311 25.77 1.96 1.11
C ASN A 311 25.60 1.91 -0.41
N ARG A 312 26.44 1.12 -1.10
CA ARG A 312 26.41 0.95 -2.56
C ARG A 312 25.20 0.15 -3.03
N GLN A 313 24.83 -0.91 -2.31
CA GLN A 313 23.60 -1.66 -2.61
C GLN A 313 22.36 -0.78 -2.45
N ILE A 314 22.28 -0.06 -1.32
CA ILE A 314 21.20 0.88 -1.07
C ILE A 314 21.16 1.99 -2.14
N SER A 315 22.30 2.58 -2.49
CA SER A 315 22.37 3.63 -3.51
C SER A 315 21.94 3.15 -4.89
N ASN A 316 22.09 1.85 -5.16
CA ASN A 316 21.71 1.23 -6.42
C ASN A 316 20.29 0.64 -6.40
N GLY A 317 19.50 0.96 -5.38
CA GLY A 317 18.09 0.60 -5.33
C GLY A 317 17.82 -0.84 -4.88
N ALA A 318 18.68 -1.42 -4.05
CA ALA A 318 18.44 -2.75 -3.46
C ALA A 318 17.17 -2.82 -2.60
N ILE A 319 16.60 -1.67 -2.19
CA ILE A 319 15.30 -1.54 -1.53
C ILE A 319 14.33 -0.85 -2.52
N PRO A 320 13.52 -1.59 -3.30
CA PRO A 320 12.84 -0.98 -4.44
C PRO A 320 11.71 0.01 -4.10
N ASN A 321 11.15 -0.04 -2.89
CA ASN A 321 10.23 0.98 -2.41
C ASN A 321 10.93 2.23 -1.86
N TRP A 322 12.25 2.27 -1.80
CA TRP A 322 12.97 3.45 -1.35
C TRP A 322 14.13 3.76 -2.30
N ARG A 323 13.89 4.71 -3.22
CA ARG A 323 14.82 5.09 -4.29
C ARG A 323 15.29 6.53 -4.12
N PRO A 324 16.20 6.82 -3.17
CA PRO A 324 16.75 8.17 -2.99
C PRO A 324 17.48 8.67 -4.25
N ASP A 325 18.04 7.76 -5.06
CA ASP A 325 18.66 8.02 -6.36
C ASP A 325 17.70 8.65 -7.38
N ARG A 326 16.38 8.44 -7.24
CA ARG A 326 15.34 9.09 -8.07
C ARG A 326 15.52 10.60 -8.09
N GLN A 327 15.98 11.18 -6.99
CA GLN A 327 16.07 12.63 -6.78
C GLN A 327 17.41 13.23 -7.21
N TYR A 328 18.42 12.42 -7.54
CA TYR A 328 19.74 12.90 -7.97
C TYR A 328 19.93 12.71 -9.48
N PRO A 329 19.89 13.79 -10.29
CA PRO A 329 20.06 13.68 -11.74
C PRO A 329 21.44 13.13 -12.13
N ASN A 330 22.48 13.49 -11.37
CA ASN A 330 23.87 13.21 -11.74
C ASN A 330 24.26 11.74 -11.52
N LEU A 331 23.88 11.13 -10.40
CA LEU A 331 24.07 9.70 -10.14
C LEU A 331 23.32 8.82 -11.14
N SER A 332 22.20 9.34 -11.63
CA SER A 332 21.30 8.64 -12.52
C SER A 332 21.75 8.65 -14.00
N ARG A 333 22.67 9.55 -14.37
CA ARG A 333 23.20 9.68 -15.74
C ARG A 333 24.03 8.47 -16.17
N GLU A 334 24.77 7.86 -15.24
CA GLU A 334 25.48 6.59 -15.50
C GLU A 334 24.53 5.38 -15.63
N HIS A 335 23.34 5.46 -15.02
CA HIS A 335 22.47 4.31 -14.81
C HIS A 335 21.20 4.31 -15.66
N ASN A 336 21.21 4.98 -16.83
CA ASN A 336 20.07 4.95 -17.77
C ASN A 336 18.73 5.38 -17.13
N ALA A 337 18.76 6.36 -16.25
CA ALA A 337 17.56 6.75 -15.53
C ALA A 337 16.58 7.56 -16.39
N PRO A 338 15.27 7.53 -16.08
CA PRO A 338 14.27 8.32 -16.77
C PRO A 338 14.58 9.82 -16.75
N THR A 339 14.08 10.54 -17.76
CA THR A 339 14.19 12.01 -17.84
C THR A 339 13.54 12.68 -16.62
N THR A 340 13.98 13.90 -16.30
CA THR A 340 13.44 14.66 -15.16
C THR A 340 11.92 14.86 -15.25
N SER A 341 11.38 15.12 -16.45
CA SER A 341 9.94 15.24 -16.69
C SER A 341 9.21 13.93 -16.42
N TRP A 342 9.77 12.79 -16.85
CA TRP A 342 9.17 11.49 -16.59
C TRP A 342 9.12 11.18 -15.09
N ARG A 343 10.18 11.48 -14.33
CA ARG A 343 10.19 11.28 -12.87
C ARG A 343 9.08 12.04 -12.18
N ARG A 344 8.90 13.32 -12.53
CA ARG A 344 7.81 14.15 -11.98
C ARG A 344 6.43 13.56 -12.31
N LEU A 345 6.26 13.03 -13.53
CA LEU A 345 5.02 12.35 -13.89
C LEU A 345 4.76 11.13 -13.01
N LEU A 346 5.78 10.30 -12.77
CA LEU A 346 5.66 9.13 -11.89
C LEU A 346 5.31 9.54 -10.44
N ASP A 347 5.91 10.63 -9.94
CA ASP A 347 5.58 11.19 -8.63
C ASP A 347 4.13 11.69 -8.53
N VAL A 348 3.63 12.35 -9.58
CA VAL A 348 2.23 12.78 -9.66
C VAL A 348 1.29 11.57 -9.70
N VAL A 349 1.62 10.54 -10.47
CA VAL A 349 0.81 9.31 -10.54
C VAL A 349 0.78 8.60 -9.18
N ALA A 350 1.91 8.48 -8.50
CA ALA A 350 1.98 7.92 -7.14
C ALA A 350 1.11 8.72 -6.15
N PHE A 351 1.22 10.05 -6.18
CA PHE A 351 0.40 10.94 -5.36
C PHE A 351 -1.11 10.76 -5.63
N LEU A 352 -1.50 10.68 -6.91
CA LEU A 352 -2.91 10.46 -7.29
C LEU A 352 -3.44 9.11 -6.76
N ILE A 353 -2.65 8.04 -6.84
CA ILE A 353 -3.06 6.72 -6.33
C ILE A 353 -3.34 6.76 -4.83
N VAL A 354 -2.44 7.36 -4.03
CA VAL A 354 -2.61 7.48 -2.57
C VAL A 354 -3.80 8.38 -2.22
N THR A 355 -3.97 9.48 -2.94
CA THR A 355 -5.04 10.45 -2.68
C THR A 355 -6.43 9.93 -3.07
N ILE A 356 -6.57 9.08 -4.08
CA ILE A 356 -7.86 8.44 -4.44
C ILE A 356 -8.41 7.65 -3.25
N GLY A 357 -7.64 6.75 -2.64
CA GLY A 357 -8.10 5.97 -1.47
C GLY A 357 -8.42 6.83 -0.26
N SER A 358 -7.55 7.82 -0.03
CA SER A 358 -7.70 8.80 1.04
C SER A 358 -8.94 9.68 0.88
N ALA A 359 -9.24 10.14 -0.33
CA ALA A 359 -10.42 10.93 -0.64
C ALA A 359 -11.70 10.10 -0.44
N GLY A 360 -11.69 8.84 -0.89
CA GLY A 360 -12.79 7.90 -0.63
C GLY A 360 -13.03 7.67 0.87
N ALA A 361 -11.96 7.55 1.66
CA ALA A 361 -12.05 7.43 3.10
C ALA A 361 -12.63 8.68 3.78
N ILE A 362 -12.18 9.88 3.39
CA ILE A 362 -12.68 11.16 3.92
C ILE A 362 -14.16 11.33 3.55
N TRP A 363 -14.53 11.05 2.30
CA TRP A 363 -15.90 11.16 1.84
C TRP A 363 -16.80 10.15 2.55
N LEU A 364 -16.37 8.89 2.68
CA LEU A 364 -17.13 7.89 3.44
C LEU A 364 -17.30 8.31 4.90
N ALA A 365 -16.24 8.79 5.55
CA ALA A 365 -16.30 9.27 6.93
C ALA A 365 -17.26 10.47 7.10
N ALA A 366 -17.28 11.41 6.15
CA ALA A 366 -18.17 12.56 6.17
C ALA A 366 -19.64 12.20 5.84
N ALA A 367 -19.86 11.09 5.13
CA ALA A 367 -21.19 10.58 4.80
C ALA A 367 -21.81 9.71 5.91
N VAL A 368 -20.98 9.16 6.79
CA VAL A 368 -21.42 8.41 7.98
C VAL A 368 -21.84 9.38 9.10
N PRO A 369 -23.00 9.19 9.74
CA PRO A 369 -23.43 10.00 10.87
C PRO A 369 -22.38 10.08 12.00
N PRO A 370 -22.10 11.28 12.57
CA PRO A 370 -22.68 12.57 12.22
C PRO A 370 -22.16 13.07 10.87
N GLN A 371 -23.03 13.65 10.05
CA GLN A 371 -22.64 14.06 8.69
C GLN A 371 -21.73 15.30 8.72
N GLY A 372 -20.91 15.46 7.67
CA GLY A 372 -20.10 16.66 7.46
C GLY A 372 -18.67 16.58 8.03
N ILE A 373 -18.05 17.75 8.21
CA ILE A 373 -16.69 17.86 8.75
C ILE A 373 -16.77 17.91 10.27
N ASN A 374 -16.48 16.79 10.90
CA ASN A 374 -16.44 16.64 12.35
C ASN A 374 -15.09 16.04 12.78
N CYS A 375 -14.95 15.71 14.07
CA CYS A 375 -13.72 15.14 14.62
C CYS A 375 -13.22 13.88 13.83
N ARG A 376 -14.13 13.06 13.31
CA ARG A 376 -13.83 11.83 12.58
C ARG A 376 -13.28 12.14 11.19
N THR A 377 -13.89 13.09 10.51
CA THR A 377 -13.40 13.58 9.21
C THR A 377 -12.06 14.28 9.38
N VAL A 378 -11.91 15.10 10.42
CA VAL A 378 -10.65 15.77 10.77
C VAL A 378 -9.54 14.75 11.03
N ILE A 379 -9.79 13.64 11.74
CA ILE A 379 -8.73 12.65 11.95
C ILE A 379 -8.31 11.97 10.63
N LYS A 380 -9.23 11.79 9.68
CA LYS A 380 -8.87 11.32 8.32
C LYS A 380 -8.05 12.35 7.56
N LEU A 381 -8.38 13.62 7.67
CA LEU A 381 -7.57 14.69 7.11
C LEU A 381 -6.16 14.69 7.72
N ILE A 382 -6.03 14.54 9.04
CA ILE A 382 -4.73 14.41 9.73
C ILE A 382 -3.94 13.22 9.16
N MET A 383 -4.58 12.05 9.00
CA MET A 383 -3.93 10.87 8.40
C MET A 383 -3.36 11.18 7.01
N VAL A 384 -4.11 11.87 6.16
CA VAL A 384 -3.65 12.26 4.81
C VAL A 384 -2.56 13.32 4.87
N SER A 385 -2.70 14.30 5.76
CA SER A 385 -1.67 15.32 6.00
C SER A 385 -0.36 14.70 6.44
N ILE A 386 -0.38 13.65 7.28
CA ILE A 386 0.83 12.90 7.66
C ILE A 386 1.52 12.34 6.41
N TYR A 387 0.78 11.71 5.48
CA TYR A 387 1.38 11.22 4.21
C TYR A 387 2.01 12.36 3.39
N ILE A 388 1.30 13.48 3.23
CA ILE A 388 1.78 14.61 2.41
C ILE A 388 3.01 15.26 3.04
N VAL A 389 2.95 15.55 4.35
CA VAL A 389 4.06 16.15 5.10
C VAL A 389 5.26 15.21 5.08
N LYS A 390 5.04 13.92 5.29
CA LYS A 390 6.12 12.93 5.27
C LYS A 390 6.81 12.86 3.92
N TYR A 391 6.04 12.79 2.83
CA TYR A 391 6.58 12.84 1.47
C TYR A 391 7.38 14.14 1.23
N ALA A 392 6.84 15.30 1.64
CA ALA A 392 7.53 16.58 1.51
C ALA A 392 8.84 16.63 2.32
N MET A 393 8.85 16.09 3.54
CA MET A 393 10.07 15.98 4.35
C MET A 393 11.07 15.01 3.71
N GLN A 394 10.62 13.92 3.07
CA GLN A 394 11.50 13.00 2.35
C GLN A 394 12.15 13.68 1.13
N LEU A 395 11.38 14.47 0.38
CA LEU A 395 11.94 15.34 -0.67
C LEU A 395 12.97 16.32 -0.10
N LEU A 396 12.71 16.89 1.09
CA LEU A 396 13.63 17.82 1.74
C LEU A 396 14.93 17.13 2.18
N VAL A 397 14.84 15.95 2.81
CA VAL A 397 16.00 15.15 3.24
C VAL A 397 16.87 14.79 2.04
N ASN A 398 16.25 14.41 0.92
CA ASN A 398 16.98 14.05 -0.28
C ASN A 398 17.55 15.28 -1.02
N ARG A 399 16.88 16.44 -1.00
CA ARG A 399 17.40 17.68 -1.61
C ARG A 399 18.45 18.40 -0.78
N LEU A 400 18.20 18.60 0.51
CA LEU A 400 19.09 19.30 1.44
C LEU A 400 20.23 18.42 1.94
N GLY A 401 20.01 17.11 1.97
CA GLY A 401 21.06 16.14 2.23
C GLY A 401 22.04 16.14 1.07
N ALA A 402 23.00 17.08 1.14
CA ALA A 402 24.15 17.16 0.28
C ALA A 402 24.75 15.75 0.07
N PRO A 403 25.47 15.51 -1.05
CA PRO A 403 26.14 14.22 -1.31
C PRO A 403 27.07 13.76 -0.17
N SER A 404 27.34 14.60 0.83
CA SER A 404 28.07 14.30 2.05
C SER A 404 27.35 13.39 3.06
N ILE A 405 26.01 13.29 3.07
CA ILE A 405 25.33 12.43 4.05
C ILE A 405 25.38 10.96 3.57
N PRO A 406 25.99 10.04 4.34
CA PRO A 406 26.04 8.63 3.98
C PRO A 406 24.65 8.03 3.80
N MET A 407 24.49 7.14 2.81
CA MET A 407 23.19 6.57 2.46
C MET A 407 22.55 5.79 3.62
N LYS A 408 23.37 5.10 4.42
CA LYS A 408 22.93 4.47 5.69
C LYS A 408 22.24 5.47 6.63
N MET A 409 22.81 6.66 6.82
CA MET A 409 22.24 7.67 7.71
C MET A 409 20.89 8.18 7.17
N LYS A 410 20.78 8.38 5.84
CA LYS A 410 19.50 8.72 5.19
C LYS A 410 18.44 7.65 5.46
N MET A 411 18.81 6.37 5.34
CA MET A 411 17.91 5.25 5.64
C MET A 411 17.42 5.27 7.09
N TYR A 412 18.31 5.51 8.07
CA TYR A 412 17.92 5.59 9.48
C TYR A 412 17.00 6.77 9.79
N VAL A 413 17.28 7.94 9.22
CA VAL A 413 16.43 9.13 9.38
C VAL A 413 15.05 8.88 8.77
N THR A 414 15.01 8.39 7.52
CA THR A 414 13.76 8.02 6.84
C THR A 414 12.99 6.98 7.63
N GLY A 415 13.65 5.91 8.08
CA GLY A 415 13.02 4.83 8.83
C GLY A 415 12.48 5.27 10.19
N THR A 416 13.16 6.19 10.88
CA THR A 416 12.66 6.78 12.14
C THR A 416 11.40 7.59 11.89
N MET A 417 11.39 8.43 10.86
CA MET A 417 10.21 9.20 10.49
C MET A 417 9.05 8.28 10.08
N ASP A 418 9.34 7.20 9.33
CA ASP A 418 8.33 6.22 8.93
C ASP A 418 7.73 5.50 10.15
N ALA A 419 8.57 5.09 11.11
CA ALA A 419 8.12 4.50 12.36
C ALA A 419 7.19 5.44 13.14
N LEU A 420 7.51 6.73 13.23
CA LEU A 420 6.65 7.72 13.89
C LEU A 420 5.31 7.89 13.16
N SER A 421 5.32 7.93 11.82
CA SER A 421 4.08 7.95 11.02
C SER A 421 3.24 6.70 11.26
N VAL A 422 3.84 5.50 11.22
CA VAL A 422 3.15 4.22 11.45
C VAL A 422 2.57 4.14 12.85
N LEU A 423 3.32 4.56 13.88
CA LEU A 423 2.82 4.63 15.25
C LEU A 423 1.64 5.59 15.39
N SER A 424 1.70 6.74 14.70
CA SER A 424 0.59 7.70 14.66
C SER A 424 -0.66 7.09 14.01
N PHE A 425 -0.51 6.35 12.91
CA PHE A 425 -1.62 5.63 12.29
C PHE A 425 -2.19 4.53 13.17
N ALA A 426 -1.33 3.74 13.81
CA ALA A 426 -1.74 2.69 14.74
C ALA A 426 -2.53 3.29 15.91
N PHE A 427 -2.06 4.40 16.48
CA PHE A 427 -2.76 5.14 17.52
C PHE A 427 -4.13 5.65 17.06
N ILE A 428 -4.23 6.24 15.86
CA ILE A 428 -5.50 6.70 15.29
C ILE A 428 -6.46 5.53 15.09
N ILE A 429 -6.00 4.42 14.49
CA ILE A 429 -6.83 3.23 14.27
C ILE A 429 -7.31 2.65 15.59
N PHE A 430 -6.42 2.49 16.57
CA PHE A 430 -6.79 1.96 17.88
C PHE A 430 -7.77 2.88 18.60
N SER A 431 -7.55 4.20 18.57
CA SER A 431 -8.47 5.20 19.12
C SER A 431 -9.85 5.16 18.46
N THR A 432 -9.87 4.98 17.14
CA THR A 432 -11.10 4.74 16.37
C THR A 432 -11.80 3.48 16.84
N GLN A 433 -11.08 2.36 16.93
CA GLN A 433 -11.68 1.08 17.32
C GLN A 433 -12.11 1.03 18.77
N ALA A 434 -11.45 1.75 19.66
CA ALA A 434 -11.83 1.82 21.06
C ALA A 434 -13.16 2.56 21.24
N GLY A 435 -13.47 3.54 20.39
CA GLY A 435 -14.68 4.36 20.46
C GLY A 435 -14.45 5.81 20.89
N ILE A 436 -13.18 6.24 20.99
CA ILE A 436 -12.82 7.61 21.43
C ILE A 436 -13.47 8.68 20.56
N LEU A 437 -13.59 8.43 19.26
CA LEU A 437 -14.17 9.37 18.30
C LEU A 437 -15.68 9.20 18.12
N ASN A 438 -16.32 8.39 18.97
CA ASN A 438 -17.76 8.23 19.06
C ASN A 438 -18.37 8.99 20.26
N ARG A 439 -17.62 9.95 20.81
CA ARG A 439 -18.07 10.80 21.93
C ARG A 439 -19.03 11.91 21.48
N PRO A 440 -19.86 12.47 22.38
CA PRO A 440 -20.80 13.57 22.07
C PRO A 440 -20.16 14.76 21.34
N GLY A 441 -18.97 15.19 21.75
CA GLY A 441 -18.28 16.33 21.13
C GLY A 441 -17.94 16.11 19.64
N CYS A 442 -17.88 14.86 19.17
CA CYS A 442 -17.72 14.55 17.75
C CYS A 442 -19.02 14.68 16.94
N TYR A 443 -20.16 14.75 17.61
CA TYR A 443 -21.49 15.03 17.04
C TYR A 443 -21.85 16.51 17.11
N ARG A 444 -20.97 17.34 17.68
CA ARG A 444 -21.14 18.80 17.67
C ARG A 444 -21.11 19.32 16.24
N GLN A 445 -22.18 19.99 15.84
CA GLN A 445 -22.24 20.75 14.60
C GLN A 445 -22.62 22.19 14.94
N CYS A 446 -22.09 23.15 14.18
CA CYS A 446 -22.45 24.55 14.33
C CYS A 446 -23.26 24.97 13.09
N LYS A 447 -24.48 25.45 13.30
CA LYS A 447 -25.31 26.06 12.26
C LYS A 447 -25.17 27.58 12.39
N GLY A 448 -24.39 28.19 11.50
CA GLY A 448 -24.10 29.63 11.56
C GLY A 448 -23.10 30.02 12.66
N ASP A 449 -23.00 31.32 12.93
CA ASP A 449 -21.93 31.91 13.75
C ASP A 449 -22.11 31.73 15.27
N SER A 450 -23.28 31.29 15.75
CA SER A 450 -23.58 31.26 17.19
C SER A 450 -24.21 29.97 17.72
N GLU A 451 -24.76 29.08 16.88
CA GLU A 451 -25.53 27.92 17.35
C GLU A 451 -24.77 26.61 17.12
N CYS A 452 -23.91 26.26 18.07
CA CYS A 452 -23.31 24.94 18.14
C CYS A 452 -24.11 24.03 19.08
N GLY A 453 -24.61 22.92 18.54
CA GLY A 453 -25.35 21.91 19.30
C GLY A 453 -24.81 20.51 19.01
N VAL A 454 -25.08 19.57 19.92
CA VAL A 454 -24.98 18.15 19.61
C VAL A 454 -26.26 17.79 18.88
N TYR A 455 -26.15 17.63 17.57
CA TYR A 455 -27.27 17.19 16.78
C TYR A 455 -27.19 15.66 16.72
N PRO A 456 -28.14 14.91 17.32
CA PRO A 456 -28.38 13.58 16.81
C PRO A 456 -28.64 13.84 15.33
N ALA A 457 -27.86 13.23 14.45
CA ALA A 457 -28.25 13.29 13.06
C ALA A 457 -29.71 12.81 13.05
N SER A 458 -30.62 13.48 12.33
CA SER A 458 -32.02 13.07 12.12
C SER A 458 -32.10 11.78 11.30
N VAL A 459 -31.17 10.89 11.56
CA VAL A 459 -30.84 9.69 10.87
C VAL A 459 -31.65 8.63 11.58
N THR A 460 -32.89 8.53 11.12
CA THR A 460 -33.69 7.34 11.34
C THR A 460 -32.94 6.14 10.78
N TRP A 461 -33.21 4.95 11.32
CA TRP A 461 -32.64 3.71 10.81
C TRP A 461 -32.87 3.56 9.29
N GLU A 462 -34.02 4.00 8.79
CA GLU A 462 -34.33 4.05 7.36
C GLU A 462 -33.32 4.85 6.52
N VAL A 463 -32.82 5.98 7.04
CA VAL A 463 -31.81 6.79 6.35
C VAL A 463 -30.47 6.06 6.33
N VAL A 464 -30.08 5.40 7.43
CA VAL A 464 -28.87 4.56 7.46
C VAL A 464 -28.99 3.44 6.44
N GLN A 465 -30.10 2.70 6.45
CA GLN A 465 -30.35 1.57 5.57
C GLN A 465 -30.37 1.98 4.10
N ARG A 466 -30.99 3.13 3.76
CA ARG A 466 -30.95 3.68 2.40
C ARG A 466 -29.52 3.99 1.96
N ARG A 467 -28.69 4.56 2.83
CA ARG A 467 -27.29 4.86 2.52
C ARG A 467 -26.45 3.59 2.43
N LEU A 468 -26.71 2.61 3.27
CA LEU A 468 -26.11 1.29 3.27
C LEU A 468 -26.44 0.51 1.98
N ARG A 469 -27.58 0.79 1.33
CA ARG A 469 -27.90 0.13 0.06
C ARG A 469 -27.44 0.89 -1.18
N GLY A 470 -27.15 2.18 -1.06
CA GLY A 470 -26.84 3.04 -2.22
C GLY A 470 -25.55 3.85 -2.11
N LEU A 471 -25.46 4.73 -1.12
CA LEU A 471 -24.38 5.72 -1.01
C LEU A 471 -23.04 5.12 -0.57
N TYR A 472 -23.02 4.36 0.53
CA TYR A 472 -21.80 3.78 1.09
C TYR A 472 -21.09 2.78 0.15
N PRO A 473 -21.79 1.84 -0.52
CA PRO A 473 -21.14 0.94 -1.46
C PRO A 473 -20.69 1.72 -2.70
N GLY A 474 -21.45 2.72 -3.15
CA GLY A 474 -21.05 3.59 -4.25
C GLY A 474 -19.73 4.33 -4.00
N ILE A 475 -19.54 4.89 -2.81
CA ILE A 475 -18.26 5.50 -2.41
C ILE A 475 -17.18 4.42 -2.30
N LEU A 476 -17.40 3.38 -1.50
CA LEU A 476 -16.40 2.34 -1.24
C LEU A 476 -15.89 1.66 -2.52
N PHE A 477 -16.81 1.09 -3.31
CA PHE A 477 -16.46 0.34 -4.52
C PHE A 477 -16.13 1.27 -5.69
N GLY A 478 -16.67 2.50 -5.72
CA GLY A 478 -16.28 3.49 -6.72
C GLY A 478 -14.80 3.86 -6.62
N PHE A 479 -14.32 4.24 -5.43
CA PHE A 479 -12.91 4.58 -5.22
C PHE A 479 -11.98 3.36 -5.35
N LEU A 480 -12.42 2.19 -4.88
CA LEU A 480 -11.66 0.94 -5.06
C LEU A 480 -11.55 0.55 -6.53
N GLY A 481 -12.65 0.66 -7.29
CA GLY A 481 -12.69 0.44 -8.73
C GLY A 481 -11.78 1.41 -9.48
N MET A 482 -11.78 2.70 -9.12
CA MET A 482 -10.83 3.69 -9.67
C MET A 482 -9.38 3.27 -9.44
N GLN A 483 -9.03 2.81 -8.22
CA GLN A 483 -7.66 2.32 -7.97
C GLN A 483 -7.31 1.09 -8.80
N ILE A 484 -8.23 0.12 -8.94
CA ILE A 484 -8.03 -1.07 -9.77
C ILE A 484 -7.80 -0.67 -11.23
N LEU A 485 -8.56 0.29 -11.76
CA LEU A 485 -8.39 0.81 -13.12
C LEU A 485 -7.02 1.49 -13.30
N VAL A 486 -6.57 2.30 -12.33
CA VAL A 486 -5.24 2.90 -12.37
C VAL A 486 -4.15 1.82 -12.32
N CYS A 487 -4.30 0.81 -11.45
CA CYS A 487 -3.39 -0.33 -11.40
C CYS A 487 -3.33 -1.06 -12.74
N ALA A 488 -4.49 -1.38 -13.34
CA ALA A 488 -4.57 -2.03 -14.65
C ALA A 488 -3.90 -1.19 -15.75
N GLY A 489 -4.10 0.13 -15.73
CA GLY A 489 -3.41 1.07 -16.62
C GLY A 489 -1.90 1.03 -16.45
N LEU A 490 -1.39 1.01 -15.22
CA LEU A 490 0.05 0.83 -14.95
C LEU A 490 0.56 -0.53 -15.45
N LEU A 491 -0.16 -1.61 -15.21
CA LEU A 491 0.21 -2.94 -15.73
C LEU A 491 0.27 -2.96 -17.25
N TYR A 492 -0.63 -2.23 -17.90
CA TYR A 492 -0.65 -2.09 -19.35
C TYR A 492 0.54 -1.28 -19.87
N VAL A 493 0.81 -0.11 -19.29
CA VAL A 493 1.95 0.75 -19.65
C VAL A 493 3.28 0.02 -19.45
N PHE A 494 3.43 -0.70 -18.35
CA PHE A 494 4.65 -1.45 -18.02
C PHE A 494 4.62 -2.92 -18.51
N ARG A 495 3.80 -3.26 -19.52
CA ARG A 495 3.65 -4.64 -20.01
C ARG A 495 4.97 -5.30 -20.43
N ASP A 496 5.88 -4.55 -21.05
CA ASP A 496 7.13 -5.11 -21.54
C ASP A 496 8.11 -5.40 -20.40
N ALA A 497 8.09 -4.57 -19.35
CA ALA A 497 8.80 -4.86 -18.10
C ALA A 497 8.24 -6.13 -17.40
N ARG A 498 6.94 -6.43 -17.56
CA ARG A 498 6.34 -7.68 -17.01
C ARG A 498 6.76 -8.92 -17.80
N LYS A 499 6.78 -8.83 -19.14
CA LYS A 499 7.16 -9.95 -20.02
C LYS A 499 8.56 -10.50 -19.72
N PHE A 500 9.43 -9.69 -19.16
CA PHE A 500 10.73 -10.08 -18.62
C PHE A 500 10.71 -11.31 -17.70
N ARG A 501 9.56 -11.60 -17.05
CA ARG A 501 9.50 -12.59 -15.96
C ARG A 501 8.44 -13.67 -16.12
N TRP A 502 7.48 -13.47 -17.01
CA TRP A 502 6.28 -14.32 -17.08
C TRP A 502 6.42 -15.50 -18.05
N SER A 503 7.48 -15.58 -18.84
CA SER A 503 7.61 -16.64 -19.87
C SER A 503 7.89 -18.05 -19.35
N TYR A 504 8.29 -18.27 -18.10
CA TYR A 504 8.85 -19.58 -17.69
C TYR A 504 8.02 -20.42 -16.71
N THR A 505 6.94 -19.90 -16.11
CA THR A 505 6.23 -20.60 -15.01
C THR A 505 4.70 -20.57 -15.11
N TRP A 506 4.13 -19.99 -16.17
CA TRP A 506 2.78 -19.41 -16.13
C TRP A 506 1.60 -20.32 -16.49
N THR A 507 1.72 -21.21 -17.48
CA THR A 507 0.51 -21.79 -18.09
C THR A 507 -0.11 -22.93 -17.27
N GLY A 508 0.66 -23.67 -16.48
CA GLY A 508 0.17 -24.87 -15.79
C GLY A 508 -0.56 -24.63 -14.47
N THR A 509 -0.05 -23.74 -13.62
CA THR A 509 -0.53 -23.56 -12.23
C THR A 509 -1.70 -22.58 -12.11
N ALA A 510 -1.71 -21.51 -12.91
CA ALA A 510 -2.78 -20.50 -12.86
C ALA A 510 -4.15 -21.07 -13.25
N ILE A 511 -4.19 -21.92 -14.30
CA ILE A 511 -5.44 -22.56 -14.75
C ILE A 511 -5.99 -23.49 -13.66
N ARG A 512 -5.13 -24.28 -13.01
CA ARG A 512 -5.55 -25.23 -11.96
C ARG A 512 -6.13 -24.53 -10.73
N LEU A 513 -5.59 -23.37 -10.35
CA LEU A 513 -6.03 -22.66 -9.14
C LEU A 513 -7.28 -21.80 -9.37
N VAL A 514 -7.44 -21.21 -10.57
CA VAL A 514 -8.70 -20.57 -10.98
C VAL A 514 -9.83 -21.60 -11.01
N LEU A 515 -9.59 -22.79 -11.56
CA LEU A 515 -10.56 -23.89 -11.54
C LEU A 515 -10.90 -24.32 -10.10
N LEU A 516 -9.93 -24.40 -9.20
CA LEU A 516 -10.16 -24.74 -7.79
C LEU A 516 -11.06 -23.69 -7.09
N VAL A 517 -10.79 -22.39 -7.30
CA VAL A 517 -11.60 -21.31 -6.68
C VAL A 517 -13.02 -21.31 -7.24
N ILE A 518 -13.19 -21.51 -8.55
CA ILE A 518 -14.52 -21.67 -9.16
C ILE A 518 -15.26 -22.86 -8.54
N CYS A 519 -14.59 -24.00 -8.35
CA CYS A 519 -15.18 -25.17 -7.70
C CYS A 519 -15.61 -24.89 -6.24
N ILE A 520 -14.80 -24.16 -5.46
CA ILE A 520 -15.12 -23.81 -4.06
C ILE A 520 -16.30 -22.83 -3.99
N LEU A 521 -16.35 -21.84 -4.88
CA LEU A 521 -17.45 -20.89 -4.94
C LEU A 521 -18.75 -21.56 -5.37
N GLU A 522 -18.72 -22.42 -6.39
CA GLU A 522 -19.87 -23.23 -6.77
C GLU A 522 -20.37 -24.12 -5.62
N TRP A 523 -19.44 -24.74 -4.88
CA TRP A 523 -19.79 -25.58 -3.75
C TRP A 523 -20.52 -24.80 -2.65
N ASN A 524 -20.00 -23.65 -2.24
CA ASN A 524 -20.61 -22.82 -1.20
C ASN A 524 -21.99 -22.27 -1.62
N VAL A 525 -22.14 -21.86 -2.88
CA VAL A 525 -23.44 -21.41 -3.41
C VAL A 525 -24.45 -22.57 -3.40
N LYS A 526 -24.06 -23.76 -3.86
CA LYS A 526 -24.94 -24.95 -3.85
C LYS A 526 -25.34 -25.34 -2.43
N VAL A 527 -24.44 -25.25 -1.46
CA VAL A 527 -24.72 -25.57 -0.05
C VAL A 527 -25.64 -24.54 0.62
N HIS A 528 -25.57 -23.26 0.25
CA HIS A 528 -26.49 -22.23 0.75
C HIS A 528 -27.85 -22.22 0.05
N VAL A 529 -27.95 -22.68 -1.21
CA VAL A 529 -29.24 -22.81 -1.90
C VAL A 529 -29.98 -24.10 -1.49
N ALA A 530 -29.25 -25.13 -1.03
CA ALA A 530 -29.84 -26.38 -0.56
C ALA A 530 -30.29 -26.36 0.92
N LYS A 531 -29.96 -25.31 1.67
CA LYS A 531 -30.45 -25.04 3.03
C LYS A 531 -31.51 -23.97 2.98
#